data_AF-A0A9E5D2I9-F1
#
_entry.id   AF-A0A9E5D2I9-F1
#
_cell.length_a   1.000
_cell.length_b   1.000
_cell.length_c   1.000
_cell.angle_alpha   90.00
_cell.angle_beta   90.00
_cell.angle_gamma   90.00
#
_symmetry.space_group_name_H-M   'P 1'
#
loop_
_entity.id
_entity.type
_entity.pdbx_description
1 polymer ?
#
loop_
_entity_poly.entity_id
_entity_poly.type
_entity_poly.pdbx_seq_one_letter_code
_entity_poly.pdbx_strand_id
1 'polypeptide(L)' 'SNINVRFYIFAILFLIFDVEAVFLFPWAVIFMEQKITAGNVIPFYAMMMFLGVLFFAIVYAWKKGVLEWQK' A
#
# COMPACT_ATOMS: atom_id res chain seq x y z
N SER A 1 8.03 10.28 30.22
CA SER A 1 8.25 10.53 28.78
C SER A 1 7.08 9.94 28.00
N ASN A 2 6.10 10.76 27.65
CA ASN A 2 4.96 10.28 26.86
C ASN A 2 5.42 10.11 25.41
N ILE A 3 5.85 8.90 25.04
CA ILE A 3 6.08 8.56 23.65
C ILE A 3 4.74 8.75 22.93
N ASN A 4 4.69 9.72 22.02
CA ASN A 4 3.51 10.03 21.24
C ASN A 4 3.18 8.82 20.36
N VAL A 5 2.15 8.05 20.75
CA VAL A 5 1.68 6.82 20.07
C VAL A 5 1.46 7.01 18.57
N ARG A 6 1.19 8.25 18.12
CA ARG A 6 1.09 8.61 16.70
C ARG A 6 2.34 8.28 15.88
N PHE A 7 3.54 8.51 16.42
CA PHE A 7 4.78 8.22 15.70
C PHE A 7 4.99 6.72 15.49
N TYR A 8 4.58 5.89 16.46
CA TYR A 8 4.64 4.44 16.34
C TYR A 8 3.68 3.93 15.26
N ILE A 9 2.45 4.46 15.22
CA ILE A 9 1.46 4.12 14.19
C ILE A 9 1.97 4.52 12.80
N PHE A 10 2.60 5.70 12.67
CA PHE A 10 3.22 6.13 11.42
C PHE A 10 4.35 5.20 10.97
N ALA A 11 5.22 4.78 11.89
CA ALA A 11 6.31 3.86 11.59
C ALA A 11 5.81 2.48 11.14
N ILE A 12 4.77 1.94 11.79
CA ILE A 12 4.15 0.68 11.37
C ILE A 12 3.51 0.83 9.99
N LEU A 13 2.77 1.92 9.74
CA LEU A 13 2.14 2.17 8.46
C LEU A 13 3.18 2.26 7.33
N PHE A 14 4.28 2.97 7.57
CA PHE A 14 5.40 3.06 6.64
C PHE A 14 6.02 1.69 6.36
N LEU A 15 6.26 0.89 7.40
CA LEU A 15 6.83 -0.46 7.26
C LEU A 15 5.92 -1.38 6.44
N ILE A 16 4.60 -1.35 6.69
CA ILE A 16 3.63 -2.15 5.93
C ILE A 16 3.64 -1.71 4.47
N PHE A 17 3.58 -0.40 4.20
CA PHE A 17 3.61 0.13 2.84
C PHE A 17 4.88 -0.27 2.08
N ASP A 18 6.03 -0.23 2.74
CA ASP A 18 7.32 -0.61 2.16
C ASP A 18 7.35 -2.11 1.79
N VAL A 19 6.84 -2.96 2.69
CA VAL A 19 6.67 -4.40 2.42
C VAL A 19 5.75 -4.65 1.23
N GLU A 20 4.64 -3.91 1.13
CA GLU A 20 3.70 -4.01 0.01
C GLU A 20 4.32 -3.55 -1.32
N ALA A 21 5.21 -2.56 -1.31
CA ALA A 21 5.97 -2.11 -2.48
C ALA A 21 6.95 -3.19 -2.99
N VAL A 22 7.56 -3.97 -2.08
CA VAL A 22 8.40 -5.12 -2.45
C VAL A 22 7.61 -6.19 -3.19
N PHE A 23 6.33 -6.38 -2.87
CA PHE A 23 5.45 -7.32 -3.60
C PHE A 23 4.98 -6.79 -4.96
N LEU A 24 4.82 -5.47 -5.09
CA LEU A 24 4.44 -4.81 -6.34
C LEU A 24 5.49 -4.97 -7.44
N PHE A 25 6.77 -4.94 -7.08
CA PHE A 25 7.90 -5.02 -8.04
C PHE A 25 7.91 -6.29 -8.90
N PRO A 26 7.96 -7.51 -8.32
CA PRO A 26 7.99 -8.74 -9.09
C PRO A 26 6.68 -8.94 -9.87
N TRP A 27 5.53 -8.53 -9.30
CA TRP A 27 4.28 -8.57 -10.04
C TRP A 27 4.34 -7.68 -11.29
N ALA A 28 4.84 -6.45 -11.19
CA ALA A 28 4.92 -5.52 -12.31
C ALA A 28 5.84 -6.04 -13.41
N VAL A 29 6.98 -6.64 -13.04
CA VAL A 29 7.92 -7.25 -14.00
C VAL A 29 7.26 -8.43 -14.72
N ILE A 30 6.65 -9.37 -13.99
CA ILE A 30 5.99 -10.54 -14.57
C ILE A 30 4.82 -10.12 -15.48
N PHE A 31 4.03 -9.14 -15.05
CA PHE A 31 2.90 -8.63 -15.83
C PHE A 31 3.35 -7.92 -17.12
N MET A 32 4.49 -7.21 -17.07
CA MET A 32 5.10 -6.57 -18.24
C MET A 32 5.70 -7.58 -19.23
N GLU A 33 6.33 -8.65 -18.73
CA GLU A 33 6.92 -9.71 -19.56
C GLU A 33 5.87 -10.60 -20.23
N GLN A 34 4.78 -10.92 -19.53
CA GLN A 34 3.75 -11.85 -20.04
C GLN A 34 2.81 -11.25 -21.10
N LYS A 35 3.05 -10.03 -21.59
CA LYS A 35 2.26 -9.29 -22.60
C LYS A 35 0.78 -9.66 -22.58
N ILE A 36 -0.03 -8.93 -21.80
CA ILE A 36 -1.49 -9.06 -21.62
C ILE A 36 -2.16 -9.91 -22.72
N THR A 37 -2.09 -11.22 -22.57
CA THR A 37 -2.82 -12.18 -23.41
C THR A 37 -4.15 -12.42 -22.71
N ALA A 38 -5.23 -12.66 -23.44
CA ALA A 38 -6.60 -12.66 -22.91
C ALA A 38 -6.86 -13.58 -21.69
N GLY A 39 -5.95 -14.49 -21.34
CA GLY A 39 -5.99 -15.28 -20.11
C GLY A 39 -5.44 -14.59 -18.84
N ASN A 40 -4.83 -13.41 -18.95
CA ASN A 40 -4.07 -12.76 -17.86
C ASN A 40 -4.86 -11.68 -17.09
N VAL A 41 -6.19 -11.79 -17.07
CA VAL A 41 -7.07 -10.84 -16.37
C VAL A 41 -7.09 -11.04 -14.84
N ILE A 42 -6.85 -12.26 -14.37
CA ILE A 42 -6.89 -12.58 -12.93
C ILE A 42 -5.79 -11.84 -12.15
N PRO A 43 -4.50 -11.88 -12.57
CA PRO A 43 -3.43 -11.15 -11.87
C PRO A 43 -3.62 -9.64 -11.88
N PHE A 44 -4.27 -9.11 -12.92
CA PHE A 44 -4.59 -7.69 -13.03
C PHE A 44 -5.61 -7.26 -11.96
N TYR A 45 -6.74 -7.96 -11.86
CA TYR A 45 -7.77 -7.64 -10.86
C TYR A 45 -7.28 -7.88 -9.43
N ALA A 46 -6.46 -8.92 -9.21
CA ALA A 46 -5.84 -9.16 -7.92
C ALA A 46 -4.96 -7.97 -7.49
N MET A 47 -4.16 -7.41 -8.41
CA MET A 47 -3.34 -6.23 -8.10
C MET A 47 -4.16 -4.95 -7.93
N MET A 48 -5.21 -4.76 -8.73
CA MET A 48 -6.13 -3.64 -8.55
C MET A 48 -6.81 -3.67 -7.17
N MET A 49 -7.18 -4.86 -6.68
CA MET A 49 -7.71 -5.04 -5.33
C MET A 49 -6.65 -4.71 -4.27
N PHE A 50 -5.42 -5.20 -4.45
CA PHE A 50 -4.31 -4.92 -3.55
C PHE A 50 -4.02 -3.41 -3.43
N LEU A 51 -3.91 -2.71 -4.55
CA LEU A 51 -3.78 -1.24 -4.59
C LEU A 51 -4.99 -0.53 -3.99
N GLY A 52 -6.19 -1.09 -4.15
CA GLY A 52 -7.39 -0.59 -3.52
C GLY A 52 -7.30 -0.60 -2.00
N VAL A 53 -6.84 -1.72 -1.41
CA VAL A 53 -6.66 -1.86 0.05
C VAL A 53 -5.64 -0.84 0.57
N LEU A 54 -4.50 -0.71 -0.11
CA LEU A 54 -3.47 0.30 0.13
C LEU A 54 -4.05 1.72 0.16
N PHE A 55 -4.83 2.06 -0.87
CA PHE A 55 -5.49 3.35 -0.98
C PHE A 55 -6.46 3.60 0.18
N PHE A 56 -7.28 2.60 0.53
CA PHE A 56 -8.19 2.69 1.68
C PHE A 56 -7.45 2.87 3.00
N ALA A 57 -6.32 2.19 3.22
CA ALA A 57 -5.50 2.33 4.42
C ALA A 57 -4.98 3.77 4.57
N ILE A 58 -4.48 4.37 3.48
CA ILE A 58 -4.00 5.76 3.45
C ILE A 58 -5.15 6.74 3.71
N VAL A 59 -6.28 6.59 3.01
CA VAL A 59 -7.46 7.46 3.19
C VAL A 59 -7.98 7.38 4.63
N TYR A 60 -8.01 6.19 5.22
CA TYR A 60 -8.39 6.02 6.63
C TYR A 60 -7.42 6.73 7.57
N ALA A 61 -6.11 6.56 7.38
CA ALA A 61 -5.09 7.21 8.19
C ALA A 61 -5.16 8.74 8.11
N TRP A 62 -5.45 9.29 6.92
CA TRP A 62 -5.67 10.72 6.73
C TRP A 62 -6.93 11.20 7.46
N LYS A 63 -8.08 10.53 7.26
CA LYS A 63 -9.33 10.90 7.96
C LYS A 63 -9.21 10.86 9.49
N LYS A 64 -8.31 10.02 10.02
CA LYS A 64 -8.06 9.90 11.46
C LYS A 64 -7.09 10.96 11.99
N GLY A 65 -6.59 11.87 11.15
CA GLY A 65 -5.67 12.94 11.56
C GLY A 65 -4.31 12.41 12.02
N VAL A 66 -3.93 11.19 11.61
CA VAL A 66 -2.63 10.59 11.97
C VAL A 66 -1.50 11.27 11.21
N LEU A 67 -1.81 11.84 10.05
CA LEU A 67 -0.87 12.57 9.18
C LEU A 67 -0.87 14.08 9.44
N GLU A 68 -1.73 14.60 10.31
CA GLU A 68 -1.76 16.03 10.60
C GLU A 68 -0.61 16.42 11.53
N TRP A 69 0.28 17.26 11.00
CA TRP A 69 1.32 17.93 11.77
C TRP A 69 0.67 19.05 12.58
N GLN A 70 0.47 18.83 13.89
CA GLN A 70 0.16 19.91 14.81
C GLN A 70 1.44 20.73 15.02
N LYS A 71 1.37 22.05 14.82
CA LYS A 71 2.39 22.98 15.32
C LYS A 71 2.42 22.96 16.84
#